data_AF-A0A2V8NGL6-F1
#
_entry.id   AF-A0A2V8NGL6-F1
#
_cell.length_a   1.000
_cell.length_b   1.000
_cell.length_c   1.000
_cell.angle_alpha   90.00
_cell.angle_beta   90.00
_cell.angle_gamma   90.00
#
_symmetry.space_group_name_H-M   'P 1'
#
loop_
_entity.id
_entity.type
_entity.pdbx_description
1 polymer ?
#
loop_
_entity_poly.entity_id
_entity_poly.type
_entity_poly.pdbx_seq_one_letter_code
_entity_poly.pdbx_strand_id
1 'polypeptide(L)' 'MPRAARVAELLKRELGVETNLVEGGRGEFTVWVGDEVVAKKGWFGFPEDEKVLAAVREALAGEKYEVPKDG' A
#
# COMPACT_ATOMS: atom_id res chain seq x y z
N MET A 1 3.51 -10.91 -14.89
CA MET A 1 3.33 -9.52 -14.41
C MET A 1 4.23 -9.29 -13.21
N PRO A 2 4.88 -8.11 -13.08
CA PRO A 2 5.58 -7.72 -11.86
C PRO A 2 4.62 -7.72 -10.65
N ARG A 3 5.10 -8.07 -9.46
CA ARG A 3 4.26 -8.15 -8.25
C ARG A 3 3.59 -6.82 -7.91
N ALA A 4 4.32 -5.71 -8.05
CA ALA A 4 3.78 -4.37 -7.81
C ALA A 4 2.58 -4.06 -8.72
N ALA A 5 2.62 -4.45 -10.00
CA ALA A 5 1.50 -4.28 -10.92
C ALA A 5 0.27 -5.13 -10.53
N ARG A 6 0.48 -6.38 -10.08
CA ARG A 6 -0.61 -7.23 -9.57
C ARG A 6 -1.29 -6.61 -8.36
N VAL A 7 -0.50 -6.09 -7.42
CA VAL A 7 -1.01 -5.43 -6.21
C VAL A 7 -1.75 -4.14 -6.58
N ALA A 8 -1.22 -3.33 -7.49
CA ALA A 8 -1.90 -2.14 -8.00
C ALA A 8 -3.28 -2.46 -8.59
N GLU A 9 -3.38 -3.50 -9.41
CA GLU A 9 -4.65 -3.94 -10.00
C GLU A 9 -5.64 -4.41 -8.92
N LEU A 10 -5.16 -5.18 -7.93
CA LEU A 10 -5.97 -5.61 -6.79
C LEU A 10 -6.53 -4.42 -6.00
N LEU A 11 -5.68 -3.45 -5.66
CA LEU A 11 -6.09 -2.26 -4.90
C LEU A 11 -7.11 -1.43 -5.68
N LYS A 12 -6.92 -1.26 -6.99
CA LYS A 12 -7.88 -0.57 -7.86
C LYS A 12 -9.24 -1.30 -7.89
N ARG A 13 -9.22 -2.62 -8.01
CA ARG A 13 -10.45 -3.43 -8.08
C ARG A 13 -11.22 -3.44 -6.76
N GLU A 14 -10.53 -3.64 -5.64
CA GLU A 14 -11.18 -3.88 -4.34
C GLU A 14 -11.45 -2.60 -3.54
N LEU A 15 -10.61 -1.56 -3.68
CA LEU A 15 -10.73 -0.31 -2.93
C LEU A 15 -11.06 0.90 -3.82
N GLY A 16 -11.04 0.74 -5.15
CA GLY A 16 -11.27 1.85 -6.08
C GLY A 16 -10.15 2.89 -6.11
N VAL A 17 -8.96 2.57 -5.57
CA VAL A 17 -7.84 3.51 -5.47
C VAL A 17 -6.94 3.45 -6.70
N GLU A 18 -6.52 4.61 -7.18
CA GLU A 18 -5.48 4.69 -8.21
C GLU A 18 -4.11 4.61 -7.53
N THR A 19 -3.19 3.86 -8.13
CA THR A 19 -1.86 3.62 -7.59
C THR A 19 -0.81 4.12 -8.56
N ASN A 20 0.23 4.76 -8.04
CA ASN A 20 1.40 5.14 -8.82
C ASN A 20 2.51 4.10 -8.63
N LEU A 21 2.97 3.50 -9.73
CA LEU A 21 4.06 2.52 -9.69
C LEU A 21 5.40 3.24 -9.89
N VAL A 22 6.21 3.26 -8.83
CA VAL A 22 7.56 3.84 -8.85
C VAL A 22 8.58 2.71 -8.96
N GLU A 23 9.52 2.83 -9.90
CA GLU A 23 10.63 1.89 -10.01
C GLU A 23 11.59 2.06 -8.83
N GLY A 24 11.76 0.97 -8.07
CA GLY A 24 12.64 0.91 -6.91
C GLY A 24 13.97 0.20 -7.19
N GLY A 25 14.76 0.03 -6.12
CA GLY A 25 15.99 -0.75 -6.15
C GLY A 25 15.78 -2.23 -6.50
N ARG A 26 16.87 -2.96 -6.79
CA ARG A 26 16.79 -4.37 -7.17
C ARG A 26 16.16 -5.22 -6.05
N GLY A 27 14.96 -5.74 -6.32
CA GLY A 27 14.21 -6.57 -5.37
C GLY A 27 13.52 -5.78 -4.26
N GLU A 28 13.35 -4.47 -4.43
CA GLU A 28 12.55 -3.62 -3.57
C GLU A 28 11.06 -3.85 -3.83
N PHE A 29 10.28 -3.77 -2.75
CA PHE A 29 8.83 -3.71 -2.80
C PHE A 29 8.36 -3.04 -1.52
N THR A 30 7.75 -1.88 -1.69
CA THR A 30 7.23 -1.06 -0.62
C THR A 30 5.93 -0.44 -1.11
N VAL A 31 4.91 -0.47 -0.27
CA VAL A 31 3.59 0.11 -0.51
C VAL A 31 3.43 1.25 0.46
N TRP A 32 3.12 2.41 -0.09
CA TRP A 32 2.95 3.66 0.65
C TRP A 32 1.51 4.14 0.52
N VAL A 33 1.00 4.73 1.58
CA VAL A 33 -0.28 5.45 1.63
C VAL A 33 0.03 6.80 2.27
N GLY A 34 -0.01 7.88 1.47
CA GLY A 34 0.58 9.16 1.86
C GLY A 34 2.07 9.00 2.20
N ASP A 35 2.46 9.44 3.40
CA ASP A 35 3.81 9.31 3.95
C ASP A 35 4.04 8.02 4.76
N GLU A 36 3.05 7.13 4.85
CA GLU A 36 3.12 5.90 5.65
C GLU A 36 3.50 4.66 4.82
N VAL A 37 4.48 3.89 5.28
CA VAL A 37 4.78 2.55 4.75
C VAL A 37 3.84 1.52 5.38
N VAL A 38 2.87 1.05 4.61
CA VAL A 38 1.85 0.09 5.08
C VAL A 38 2.23 -1.36 4.80
N ALA A 39 3.07 -1.62 3.81
CA ALA A 39 3.62 -2.95 3.53
C ALA A 39 4.99 -2.87 2.86
N LYS A 40 5.88 -3.80 3.20
CA LYS A 40 7.19 -3.91 2.54
C LYS A 40 7.65 -5.35 2.46
N LYS A 41 8.56 -5.62 1.53
CA LYS A 41 9.29 -6.89 1.49
C LYS A 41 10.18 -7.01 2.72
N GLY A 42 10.04 -8.12 3.44
CA GLY A 42 10.90 -8.48 4.55
C GLY A 42 11.99 -9.47 4.16
N TRP A 43 12.78 -9.91 5.14
CA TRP A 43 13.82 -10.93 4.93
C TRP A 43 13.23 -12.23 4.37
N PHE A 44 12.07 -12.65 4.88
CA PHE A 44 11.39 -13.89 4.48
C PHE A 44 10.64 -13.80 3.14
N GLY A 45 10.74 -12.66 2.44
CA GLY A 45 10.15 -12.46 1.13
C GLY A 45 9.09 -11.38 1.11
N PHE A 46 8.24 -11.46 0.10
CA PHE A 46 7.19 -10.47 -0.13
C PHE A 46 5.97 -10.78 0.72
N PRO A 47 5.24 -9.75 1.16
CA PRO A 47 3.94 -9.95 1.79
C PRO A 47 2.95 -10.59 0.82
N GLU A 48 1.95 -11.26 1.38
CA GLU A 48 0.80 -11.77 0.65
C GLU A 48 -0.11 -10.62 0.22
N ASP A 49 -0.70 -10.72 -0.97
CA ASP A 49 -1.49 -9.66 -1.56
C ASP A 49 -2.69 -9.26 -0.69
N GLU A 50 -3.33 -10.22 -0.02
CA GLU A 50 -4.44 -9.95 0.92
C GLU A 50 -4.00 -9.15 2.15
N LYS A 51 -2.77 -9.39 2.65
CA LYS A 51 -2.20 -8.61 3.76
C LYS A 51 -1.90 -7.18 3.33
N VAL A 52 -1.44 -7.00 2.10
CA VAL A 52 -1.24 -5.65 1.53
C VAL A 52 -2.58 -4.92 1.40
N LEU A 53 -3.62 -5.59 0.89
CA LEU A 53 -4.96 -5.02 0.76
C LEU A 53 -5.53 -4.60 2.12
N ALA A 54 -5.39 -5.44 3.14
CA ALA A 54 -5.84 -5.12 4.50
C ALA A 54 -5.09 -3.89 5.06
N ALA A 55 -3.76 -3.87 4.97
CA ALA A 55 -2.96 -2.76 5.48
C ALA A 55 -3.28 -1.42 4.78
N VAL A 56 -3.44 -1.44 3.45
CA VAL A 56 -3.85 -0.24 2.69
C VAL A 56 -5.26 0.22 3.11
N ARG A 57 -6.20 -0.71 3.29
CA ARG A 57 -7.54 -0.38 3.75
C ARG A 57 -7.55 0.25 5.14
N GLU A 58 -6.75 -0.27 6.06
CA GLU A 58 -6.62 0.27 7.42
C GLU A 58 -5.99 1.67 7.39
N ALA A 59 -4.92 1.87 6.62
CA ALA A 59 -4.29 3.18 6.49
C ALA A 59 -5.24 4.23 5.88
N LEU A 60 -5.99 3.88 4.83
CA LEU A 60 -7.00 4.77 4.23
C LEU A 60 -8.17 5.06 5.17
N ALA A 61 -8.49 4.14 6.09
CA ALA A 61 -9.47 4.40 7.14
C ALA A 61 -8.89 5.38 8.18
N GLY A 62 -7.59 5.30 8.49
CA GLY A 62 -6.88 6.24 9.36
C GLY A 62 -6.72 7.65 8.77
N GLU A 63 -6.37 7.77 7.47
CA GLU A 63 -6.28 9.06 6.76
C GLU A 63 -7.62 9.82 6.78
N LYS A 64 -8.74 9.11 6.76
CA LYS A 64 -10.07 9.75 6.85
C LYS A 64 -10.38 10.36 8.23
N TYR A 65 -9.50 10.17 9.22
CA TYR A 65 -9.62 10.72 10.57
C TYR A 65 -8.38 11.53 10.99
N GLU A 66 -7.92 12.46 10.15
CA GLU A 66 -7.18 13.61 10.67
C GLU A 66 -8.16 14.54 11.41
N VAL A 67 -8.24 14.37 12.72
CA VAL A 67 -8.95 15.29 13.62
C VAL A 67 -8.26 16.66 13.54
N PRO A 68 -8.96 17.78 13.26
CA PRO A 68 -8.36 19.10 13.31
C PRO A 68 -7.81 19.35 14.72
N LYS A 69 -6.49 19.57 14.82
CA LYS A 69 -5.83 19.99 16.06
C LYS A 69 -5.97 21.50 16.24
N ASP A 70 -7.19 21.98 16.43
CA ASP A 70 -7.41 23.33 16.96
C ASP A 70 -8.71 23.38 17.76
N GLY A 71 -8.56 23.87 19.00
CA GLY A 71 -9.57 24.11 20.01
C GLY A 71 -8.91 24.69 21.24
#